data_AF-A0A831TTB4-F1
#
_entry.id   AF-A0A831TTB4-F1
#
_cell.length_a   1.000
_cell.length_b   1.000
_cell.length_c   1.000
_cell.angle_alpha   90.00
_cell.angle_beta   90.00
_cell.angle_gamma   90.00
#
_symmetry.space_group_name_H-M   'P 1'
#
loop_
_entity.id
_entity.type
_entity.pdbx_description
1 polymer ?
#
loop_
_entity_poly.entity_id
_entity_poly.type
_entity_poly.pdbx_seq_one_letter_code
_entity_poly.pdbx_strand_id
1 'polypeptide(L)'
;MAWGRSSSAEAGFSLTETLVSVGILAAVSLGVAQMFAVATDANRAAQVTTSAATLAAQKMEQLRGLTWGFDSQGLPVTDTTTNLANEPPTNDGRGLNPSPGGTLDANTPGYVDYLDRSGAWVGTGPTPPPNAIFIRRWSVDPLPTNPNNTLVLQVLVTTVAREAARDPGPKQRLPGDAWIVSVKTRKAP
;
A
#
# COMPACT_ATOMS: atom_id res chain seq x y z
N MET A 1 62.12 -47.22 -27.81
CA MET A 1 61.87 -47.84 -26.48
C MET A 1 62.48 -46.92 -25.43
N ALA A 2 61.84 -46.49 -24.36
CA ALA A 2 60.45 -46.51 -23.91
C ALA A 2 60.34 -45.38 -22.85
N TRP A 3 59.20 -44.70 -22.82
CA TRP A 3 58.95 -43.51 -22.00
C TRP A 3 58.63 -43.92 -20.55
N GLY A 4 59.37 -43.38 -19.58
CA GLY A 4 59.04 -43.51 -18.15
C GLY A 4 58.00 -42.46 -17.76
N ARG A 5 56.77 -42.91 -17.55
CA ARG A 5 55.62 -42.10 -17.13
C ARG A 5 55.88 -41.46 -15.76
N SER A 6 55.68 -40.15 -15.65
CA SER A 6 55.50 -39.45 -14.37
C SER A 6 54.19 -39.91 -13.73
N SER A 7 54.26 -40.61 -12.59
CA SER A 7 53.10 -40.91 -11.76
C SER A 7 52.62 -39.64 -11.08
N SER A 8 51.41 -39.18 -11.39
CA SER A 8 50.71 -38.17 -10.60
C SER A 8 50.58 -38.67 -9.17
N ALA A 9 51.13 -37.94 -8.20
CA ALA A 9 50.87 -38.21 -6.80
C ALA A 9 49.40 -37.88 -6.51
N GLU A 10 48.55 -38.91 -6.38
CA GLU A 10 47.21 -38.78 -5.79
C GLU A 10 47.37 -38.51 -4.29
N ALA A 11 47.41 -37.23 -3.91
CA ALA A 11 47.35 -36.83 -2.51
C ALA A 11 45.89 -36.89 -2.03
N GLY A 12 45.58 -37.81 -1.12
CA GLY A 12 44.30 -37.83 -0.40
C GLY A 12 44.18 -36.66 0.58
N PHE A 13 42.95 -36.22 0.86
CA PHE A 13 42.68 -35.12 1.79
C PHE A 13 42.93 -35.51 3.26
N SER A 14 43.51 -34.60 4.05
CA SER A 14 43.73 -34.83 5.48
C SER A 14 42.43 -34.69 6.30
N LEU A 15 42.33 -35.39 7.44
CA LEU A 15 41.18 -35.28 8.35
C LEU A 15 41.01 -33.85 8.89
N THR A 16 42.13 -33.16 9.18
CA THR A 16 42.12 -31.77 9.64
C THR A 16 41.55 -30.82 8.59
N GLU A 17 41.89 -31.03 7.32
CA GLU A 17 41.38 -30.22 6.20
C GLU A 17 39.90 -30.45 5.96
N THR A 18 39.43 -31.70 6.08
CA THR A 18 38.00 -32.02 6.01
C THR A 18 37.23 -31.34 7.14
N LEU A 19 37.74 -31.38 8.38
CA LEU A 19 37.10 -30.74 9.53
C LEU A 19 37.02 -29.21 9.37
N VAL A 20 38.10 -28.58 8.91
CA VAL A 20 38.11 -27.14 8.63
C VAL A 20 37.14 -26.79 7.51
N SER A 21 37.12 -27.57 6.43
CA SER A 21 36.22 -27.35 5.28
C SER A 21 34.76 -27.49 5.67
N VAL A 22 34.40 -28.52 6.45
CA VAL A 22 33.03 -28.72 6.96
C VAL A 22 32.65 -27.60 7.94
N GLY A 23 33.58 -27.14 8.78
CA GLY A 23 33.36 -26.00 9.67
C GLY A 23 33.06 -24.70 8.91
N ILE A 24 33.85 -24.40 7.87
CA ILE A 24 33.64 -23.23 7.01
C ILE A 24 32.32 -23.38 6.24
N LEU A 25 32.05 -24.55 5.65
CA LEU A 25 30.82 -24.82 4.92
C LEU A 25 29.59 -24.61 5.81
N ALA A 26 29.60 -25.14 7.03
CA ALA A 26 28.52 -24.98 7.98
C ALA A 26 28.29 -23.50 8.35
N ALA A 27 29.35 -22.74 8.63
CA ALA A 27 29.27 -21.32 8.95
C ALA A 27 28.69 -20.51 7.78
N VAL A 28 29.16 -20.77 6.55
CA VAL A 28 28.66 -20.08 5.34
C VAL A 28 27.20 -20.43 5.06
N SER A 29 26.82 -21.71 5.14
CA SER A 29 25.44 -22.14 4.91
C SER A 29 24.45 -21.51 5.90
N LEU A 30 24.82 -21.42 7.18
CA LEU A 30 24.00 -20.75 8.19
C LEU A 30 23.84 -19.24 7.90
N GLY A 31 24.93 -18.57 7.49
CA GLY A 31 24.89 -17.16 7.10
C GLY A 31 23.96 -16.91 5.90
N VAL A 32 24.03 -17.75 4.86
CA VAL A 32 23.16 -17.64 3.68
C VAL A 32 21.69 -17.86 4.04
N ALA A 33 21.38 -18.85 4.89
CA ALA A 33 20.02 -19.12 5.31
C ALA A 33 19.38 -17.91 6.04
N GLN A 34 20.13 -17.25 6.92
CA GLN A 34 19.67 -16.04 7.60
C GLN A 34 19.43 -14.88 6.62
N MET A 35 20.35 -14.66 5.69
CA MET A 35 20.19 -13.61 4.66
C MET A 35 18.97 -13.86 3.77
N PHE A 36 18.68 -15.12 3.43
CA PHE A 36 17.49 -15.48 2.66
C PHE A 36 16.19 -15.17 3.41
N ALA A 37 16.15 -15.46 4.72
CA ALA A 37 15.00 -15.14 5.56
C ALA A 37 14.75 -13.62 5.63
N VAL A 38 15.81 -12.83 5.86
CA VAL A 38 15.73 -11.36 5.89
C VAL A 38 15.28 -10.81 4.53
N ALA A 39 15.83 -11.31 3.42
CA ALA A 39 15.46 -10.88 2.08
C ALA A 39 13.99 -11.19 1.75
N THR A 40 13.49 -12.36 2.18
CA THR A 40 12.10 -12.76 1.96
C THR A 40 11.13 -11.83 2.69
N ASP A 41 11.42 -11.50 3.95
CA ASP A 41 10.60 -10.59 4.74
C ASP A 41 10.62 -9.17 4.16
N ALA A 42 11.81 -8.67 3.79
CA ALA A 42 11.98 -7.39 3.13
C ALA A 42 11.22 -7.29 1.81
N ASN A 43 11.28 -8.34 0.97
CA ASN A 43 10.54 -8.38 -0.30
C ASN A 43 9.02 -8.39 -0.09
N ARG A 44 8.53 -9.11 0.93
CA ARG A 44 7.10 -9.12 1.27
C ARG A 44 6.63 -7.75 1.76
N ALA A 45 7.42 -7.09 2.62
CA ALA A 45 7.12 -5.74 3.09
C ALA A 45 7.11 -4.72 1.93
N ALA A 46 8.06 -4.83 1.01
CA ALA A 46 8.15 -4.00 -0.18
C ALA A 46 6.93 -4.22 -1.10
N GLN A 47 6.55 -5.47 -1.36
CA GLN A 47 5.38 -5.81 -2.18
C GLN A 47 4.11 -5.16 -1.63
N VAL A 48 3.86 -5.28 -0.32
CA VAL A 48 2.68 -4.70 0.32
C VAL A 48 2.66 -3.18 0.19
N THR A 49 3.83 -2.53 0.34
CA THR A 49 3.96 -1.07 0.21
C THR A 49 3.66 -0.61 -1.21
N THR A 50 4.19 -1.31 -2.21
CA THR A 50 3.93 -1.02 -3.63
C THR A 50 2.44 -1.21 -3.97
N SER A 51 1.82 -2.31 -3.51
CA SER A 51 0.38 -2.52 -3.69
C SER A 51 -0.44 -1.40 -3.05
N ALA A 52 -0.13 -1.02 -1.79
CA ALA A 52 -0.82 0.07 -1.10
C ALA A 52 -0.69 1.40 -1.86
N ALA A 53 0.48 1.70 -2.41
CA ALA A 53 0.71 2.91 -3.20
C ALA A 53 -0.12 2.93 -4.50
N THR A 54 -0.16 1.83 -5.25
CA THR A 54 -0.99 1.71 -6.45
C THR A 54 -2.48 1.86 -6.11
N LEU A 55 -2.94 1.19 -5.04
CA LEU A 55 -4.33 1.27 -4.59
C LEU A 55 -4.73 2.68 -4.13
N ALA A 56 -3.81 3.40 -3.50
CA ALA A 56 -3.99 4.80 -3.12
C ALA A 56 -4.12 5.69 -4.36
N ALA A 57 -3.24 5.50 -5.35
CA ALA A 57 -3.25 6.26 -6.59
C ALA A 57 -4.55 6.01 -7.38
N GLN A 58 -5.01 4.76 -7.48
CA GLN A 58 -6.28 4.44 -8.13
C GLN A 58 -7.47 5.17 -7.50
N LYS A 59 -7.58 5.17 -6.17
CA LYS A 59 -8.67 5.89 -5.49
C LYS A 59 -8.52 7.40 -5.66
N MET A 60 -7.29 7.91 -5.68
CA MET A 60 -7.03 9.32 -5.96
C MET A 60 -7.50 9.70 -7.36
N GLU A 61 -7.28 8.86 -8.37
CA GLU A 61 -7.80 9.08 -9.72
C GLU A 61 -9.32 9.02 -9.78
N GLN A 62 -9.96 8.10 -9.05
CA GLN A 62 -11.42 8.09 -8.93
C GLN A 62 -11.97 9.42 -8.36
N LEU A 63 -11.36 9.95 -7.30
CA LEU A 63 -11.73 11.25 -6.71
C LEU A 63 -11.45 12.43 -7.66
N ARG A 64 -10.31 12.39 -8.37
CA ARG A 64 -9.94 13.40 -9.36
C ARG A 64 -10.85 13.37 -10.59
N GLY A 65 -11.44 12.22 -10.92
CA GLY A 65 -12.43 12.07 -11.99
C GLY A 65 -13.80 12.67 -11.70
N LEU A 66 -14.15 12.90 -10.43
CA LEU A 66 -15.46 13.48 -10.07
C LEU A 66 -15.61 14.94 -10.55
N THR A 67 -16.82 15.36 -10.89
CA THR A 67 -17.07 16.72 -11.40
C THR A 67 -16.73 17.79 -10.35
N TRP A 68 -15.84 18.72 -10.68
CA TRP A 68 -15.50 19.90 -9.88
C TRP A 68 -15.08 21.03 -10.82
N GLY A 69 -16.02 21.89 -11.17
CA GLY A 69 -15.83 22.87 -12.24
C GLY A 69 -16.96 23.87 -12.32
N PHE A 70 -17.20 24.35 -13.54
CA PHE A 70 -18.29 25.26 -13.88
C PHE A 70 -19.09 24.69 -15.05
N ASP A 71 -20.39 24.99 -15.11
CA ASP A 71 -21.22 24.70 -16.29
C ASP A 71 -21.05 25.75 -17.39
N SER A 72 -21.81 25.60 -18.49
CA SER A 72 -21.82 26.54 -19.61
C SER A 72 -22.30 27.95 -19.26
N GLN A 73 -22.95 28.14 -18.11
CA GLN A 73 -23.38 29.46 -17.61
C GLN A 73 -22.39 30.03 -16.58
N GLY A 74 -21.27 29.35 -16.33
CA GLY A 74 -20.28 29.76 -15.34
C GLY A 74 -20.72 29.53 -13.89
N LEU A 75 -21.75 28.71 -13.66
CA LEU A 75 -22.17 28.33 -12.30
C LEU A 75 -21.33 27.13 -11.82
N PRO A 76 -20.93 27.12 -10.54
CA PRO A 76 -20.12 26.02 -10.02
C PRO A 76 -20.90 24.70 -10.02
N VAL A 77 -20.28 23.66 -10.55
CA VAL A 77 -20.81 22.28 -10.55
C VAL A 77 -19.89 21.40 -9.73
N THR A 78 -20.48 20.60 -8.86
CA THR A 78 -19.81 19.66 -7.97
C THR A 78 -20.57 18.35 -7.99
N ASP A 79 -19.85 17.24 -8.15
CA ASP A 79 -20.41 15.92 -7.88
C ASP A 79 -20.64 15.76 -6.38
N THR A 80 -21.88 15.55 -5.99
CA THR A 80 -22.30 15.38 -4.59
C THR A 80 -22.97 14.03 -4.34
N THR A 81 -23.04 13.16 -5.37
CA THR A 81 -23.88 11.96 -5.36
C THR A 81 -23.13 10.68 -5.70
N THR A 82 -21.93 10.74 -6.30
CA THR A 82 -21.18 9.52 -6.61
C THR A 82 -20.69 8.82 -5.33
N ASN A 83 -20.94 7.53 -5.24
CA ASN A 83 -20.50 6.65 -4.18
C ASN A 83 -19.25 5.89 -4.61
N LEU A 84 -18.09 6.39 -4.18
CA LEU A 84 -16.81 5.74 -4.44
C LEU A 84 -16.48 4.62 -3.45
N ALA A 85 -17.36 4.30 -2.49
CA ALA A 85 -17.14 3.18 -1.58
C ALA A 85 -17.57 1.83 -2.17
N ASN A 86 -18.33 1.85 -3.26
CA ASN A 86 -18.74 0.68 -4.02
C ASN A 86 -17.91 0.55 -5.31
N GLU A 87 -17.72 -0.69 -5.76
CA GLU A 87 -17.16 -1.00 -7.07
C GLU A 87 -18.14 -1.93 -7.81
N PRO A 88 -18.73 -1.51 -8.94
CA PRO A 88 -18.58 -0.19 -9.57
C PRO A 88 -19.23 0.95 -8.75
N PRO A 89 -18.85 2.23 -8.99
CA PRO A 89 -19.46 3.37 -8.32
C PRO A 89 -20.97 3.48 -8.56
N THR A 90 -21.72 3.92 -7.54
CA THR A 90 -23.18 4.10 -7.56
C THR A 90 -23.56 5.57 -7.33
N ASN A 91 -24.83 5.95 -7.55
CA ASN A 91 -25.29 7.35 -7.44
C ASN A 91 -25.98 7.69 -6.11
N ASP A 92 -25.62 6.99 -5.03
CA ASP A 92 -26.23 7.09 -3.69
C ASP A 92 -25.23 7.56 -2.61
N GLY A 93 -24.12 8.16 -3.04
CA GLY A 93 -22.97 8.48 -2.22
C GLY A 93 -22.85 9.93 -1.80
N ARG A 94 -21.61 10.38 -1.66
CA ARG A 94 -21.26 11.71 -1.15
C ARG A 94 -20.48 12.56 -2.15
N GLY A 95 -19.99 11.98 -3.25
CA GLY A 95 -19.16 12.66 -4.24
C GLY A 95 -17.98 13.37 -3.56
N LEU A 96 -17.88 14.68 -3.81
CA LEU A 96 -16.88 15.59 -3.25
C LEU A 96 -17.42 16.43 -2.07
N ASN A 97 -18.48 16.00 -1.40
CA ASN A 97 -18.92 16.66 -0.16
C ASN A 97 -17.84 16.57 0.93
N PRO A 98 -17.75 17.59 1.81
CA PRO A 98 -16.82 17.57 2.93
C PRO A 98 -16.97 16.31 3.80
N SER A 99 -15.83 15.71 4.12
CA SER A 99 -15.78 14.51 4.95
C SER A 99 -15.95 14.85 6.44
N PRO A 100 -16.55 13.96 7.25
CA PRO A 100 -16.48 14.08 8.70
C PRO A 100 -15.04 14.07 9.20
N GLY A 101 -14.76 14.75 10.32
CA GLY A 101 -13.43 14.71 10.94
C GLY A 101 -13.01 13.29 11.33
N GLY A 102 -11.75 12.94 11.10
CA GLY A 102 -11.18 11.64 11.47
C GLY A 102 -11.49 10.49 10.50
N THR A 103 -11.97 10.74 9.27
CA THR A 103 -12.22 9.67 8.29
C THR A 103 -10.96 8.95 7.80
N LEU A 104 -9.79 9.58 7.88
CA LEU A 104 -8.51 8.90 7.65
C LEU A 104 -8.13 7.97 8.81
N ASP A 105 -8.64 8.27 10.00
CA ASP A 105 -8.31 7.55 11.23
C ASP A 105 -9.25 6.38 11.48
N ALA A 106 -10.54 6.48 11.14
CA ALA A 106 -11.53 5.45 11.41
C ALA A 106 -12.24 4.99 10.13
N ASN A 107 -12.81 3.77 10.18
CA ASN A 107 -13.62 3.25 9.09
C ASN A 107 -14.98 3.96 9.07
N THR A 108 -15.02 5.13 8.43
CA THR A 108 -16.25 5.91 8.28
C THR A 108 -17.01 5.47 7.04
N PRO A 109 -18.26 4.97 7.16
CA PRO A 109 -19.05 4.57 6.00
C PRO A 109 -19.16 5.67 4.94
N GLY A 110 -19.00 5.29 3.66
CA GLY A 110 -18.95 6.23 2.54
C GLY A 110 -17.59 6.91 2.30
N TYR A 111 -16.62 6.70 3.19
CA TYR A 111 -15.24 7.21 3.09
C TYR A 111 -14.18 6.11 3.28
N VAL A 112 -14.61 4.85 3.20
CA VAL A 112 -13.77 3.66 3.34
C VAL A 112 -14.21 2.57 2.39
N ASP A 113 -13.26 1.82 1.84
CA ASP A 113 -13.52 0.54 1.19
C ASP A 113 -12.41 -0.47 1.51
N TYR A 114 -12.68 -1.73 1.19
CA TYR A 114 -11.82 -2.86 1.50
C TYR A 114 -11.46 -3.62 0.24
N LEU A 115 -10.20 -4.03 0.14
CA LEU A 115 -9.71 -4.84 -0.98
C LEU A 115 -8.99 -6.09 -0.52
N ASP A 116 -9.06 -7.14 -1.32
CA ASP A 116 -8.30 -8.36 -1.11
C ASP A 116 -6.82 -8.21 -1.53
N ARG A 117 -6.08 -9.32 -1.49
CA ARG A 117 -4.65 -9.36 -1.89
C ARG A 117 -4.42 -8.95 -3.35
N SER A 118 -5.37 -9.22 -4.24
CA SER A 118 -5.29 -8.88 -5.66
C SER A 118 -5.64 -7.42 -5.94
N GLY A 119 -6.17 -6.70 -4.96
CA GLY A 119 -6.72 -5.36 -5.13
C GLY A 119 -8.14 -5.37 -5.67
N ALA A 120 -8.86 -6.48 -5.58
CA ALA A 120 -10.29 -6.53 -5.90
C ALA A 120 -11.11 -6.01 -4.72
N TRP A 121 -12.17 -5.24 -5.00
CA TRP A 121 -13.10 -4.74 -3.98
C TRP A 121 -13.83 -5.91 -3.32
N VAL A 122 -13.90 -5.90 -1.99
CA VAL A 122 -14.57 -6.94 -1.20
C VAL A 122 -15.61 -6.40 -0.23
N GLY A 123 -15.75 -5.08 -0.13
CA GLY A 123 -16.79 -4.47 0.68
C GLY A 123 -16.48 -3.04 1.11
N THR A 124 -17.41 -2.50 1.88
CA THR A 124 -17.31 -1.21 2.58
C THR A 124 -18.03 -1.31 3.93
N GLY A 125 -18.02 -0.24 4.72
CA GLY A 125 -18.66 -0.16 6.02
C GLY A 125 -17.66 -0.06 7.19
N PRO A 126 -18.14 -0.10 8.43
CA PRO A 126 -17.31 0.15 9.61
C PRO A 126 -16.33 -0.98 9.93
N THR A 127 -16.60 -2.21 9.47
CA THR A 127 -15.80 -3.40 9.79
C THR A 127 -15.26 -4.03 8.51
N PRO A 128 -13.95 -4.32 8.44
CA PRO A 128 -13.38 -5.04 7.31
C PRO A 128 -13.98 -6.46 7.18
N PRO A 129 -14.39 -6.89 5.96
CA PRO A 129 -14.74 -8.28 5.70
C PRO A 129 -13.56 -9.24 5.97
N PRO A 130 -13.81 -10.54 6.25
CA PRO A 130 -12.74 -11.50 6.59
C PRO A 130 -11.65 -11.68 5.51
N ASN A 131 -11.99 -11.46 4.24
CA ASN A 131 -11.06 -11.55 3.10
C ASN A 131 -10.36 -10.21 2.78
N ALA A 132 -10.65 -9.14 3.52
CA ALA A 132 -9.99 -7.85 3.34
C ALA A 132 -8.53 -7.91 3.77
N ILE A 133 -7.65 -7.43 2.89
CA ILE A 133 -6.21 -7.25 3.16
C ILE A 133 -5.88 -5.78 3.30
N PHE A 134 -6.45 -4.93 2.44
CA PHE A 134 -6.24 -3.50 2.43
C PHE A 134 -7.49 -2.76 2.90
N ILE A 135 -7.25 -1.67 3.62
CA ILE A 135 -8.24 -0.67 3.98
C ILE A 135 -7.84 0.60 3.23
N ARG A 136 -8.70 1.13 2.36
CA ARG A 136 -8.52 2.48 1.80
C ARG A 136 -9.49 3.42 2.45
N ARG A 137 -8.98 4.51 3.00
CA ARG A 137 -9.76 5.61 3.57
C ARG A 137 -9.47 6.86 2.78
N TRP A 138 -10.46 7.73 2.63
CA TRP A 138 -10.26 9.03 2.00
C TRP A 138 -10.94 10.16 2.77
N SER A 139 -10.43 11.35 2.57
CA SER A 139 -11.07 12.58 2.98
C SER A 139 -11.12 13.58 1.83
N VAL A 140 -12.14 14.41 1.90
CA VAL A 140 -12.38 15.57 1.04
C VAL A 140 -12.59 16.74 1.98
N ASP A 141 -11.62 17.65 2.01
CA ASP A 141 -11.60 18.77 2.94
C ASP A 141 -11.53 20.09 2.15
N PRO A 142 -12.49 21.02 2.32
CA PRO A 142 -12.36 22.35 1.76
C PRO A 142 -11.10 23.05 2.29
N LEU A 143 -10.35 23.71 1.42
CA LEU A 143 -9.20 24.51 1.86
C LEU A 143 -9.72 25.71 2.66
N PRO A 144 -9.34 25.92 3.95
CA PRO A 144 -9.96 26.96 4.78
C PRO A 144 -9.86 28.38 4.22
N THR A 145 -8.80 28.67 3.45
CA THR A 145 -8.59 29.98 2.81
C THR A 145 -9.36 30.14 1.49
N ASN A 146 -9.86 29.06 0.89
CA ASN A 146 -10.66 29.07 -0.33
C ASN A 146 -11.64 27.88 -0.38
N PRO A 147 -12.57 27.77 0.59
CA PRO A 147 -13.33 26.54 0.83
C PRO A 147 -14.31 26.25 -0.30
N ASN A 148 -14.73 27.28 -1.02
CA ASN A 148 -15.65 27.13 -2.13
C ASN A 148 -14.94 26.58 -3.38
N ASN A 149 -13.69 26.95 -3.67
CA ASN A 149 -13.07 26.65 -4.96
C ASN A 149 -11.93 25.63 -4.91
N THR A 150 -11.43 25.32 -3.72
CA THR A 150 -10.29 24.41 -3.55
C THR A 150 -10.60 23.32 -2.53
N LEU A 151 -10.38 22.08 -2.94
CA LEU A 151 -10.47 20.89 -2.11
C LEU A 151 -9.08 20.29 -1.90
N VAL A 152 -8.84 19.78 -0.70
CA VAL A 152 -7.76 18.86 -0.37
C VAL A 152 -8.35 17.46 -0.37
N LEU A 153 -7.81 16.61 -1.24
CA LEU A 153 -8.17 15.21 -1.38
C LEU A 153 -7.06 14.38 -0.75
N GLN A 154 -7.42 13.47 0.13
CA GLN A 154 -6.47 12.62 0.84
C GLN A 154 -6.91 11.17 0.70
N VAL A 155 -5.96 10.28 0.40
CA VAL A 155 -6.20 8.84 0.36
C VAL A 155 -5.12 8.15 1.17
N LEU A 156 -5.53 7.43 2.20
CA LEU A 156 -4.69 6.59 3.03
C LEU A 156 -5.02 5.12 2.77
N VAL A 157 -4.00 4.32 2.52
CA VAL A 157 -4.11 2.86 2.39
C VAL A 157 -3.21 2.18 3.40
N THR A 158 -3.81 1.31 4.20
CA THR A 158 -3.11 0.45 5.16
C THR A 158 -3.58 -0.99 5.01
N THR A 159 -2.98 -1.92 5.75
CA THR A 159 -3.46 -3.31 5.80
C THR A 159 -4.28 -3.57 7.05
N VAL A 160 -5.25 -4.48 6.96
CA VAL A 160 -6.07 -4.91 8.11
C VAL A 160 -5.20 -5.40 9.26
N ALA A 161 -4.16 -6.19 8.95
CA ALA A 161 -3.22 -6.69 9.95
C ALA A 161 -2.46 -5.57 10.67
N ARG A 162 -2.07 -4.49 9.96
CA ARG A 162 -1.37 -3.35 10.56
C ARG A 162 -2.30 -2.47 11.39
N GLU A 163 -3.49 -2.18 10.88
CA GLU A 163 -4.49 -1.42 11.65
C GLU A 163 -4.88 -2.16 12.93
N ALA A 164 -4.96 -3.50 12.91
CA ALA A 164 -5.20 -4.31 14.11
C ALA A 164 -4.03 -4.30 15.10
N ALA A 165 -2.79 -4.19 14.61
CA ALA A 165 -1.58 -4.11 15.41
C ALA A 165 -1.26 -2.69 15.89
N ARG A 166 -2.10 -1.70 15.55
CA ARG A 166 -1.86 -0.30 15.89
C ARG A 166 -2.09 -0.06 17.38
N ASP A 167 -1.11 0.59 18.02
CA ASP A 167 -1.24 0.97 19.42
C ASP A 167 -2.42 1.94 19.64
N PRO A 168 -3.11 1.87 20.80
CA PRO A 168 -4.24 2.75 21.12
C PRO A 168 -3.84 4.22 21.39
N GLY A 169 -2.57 4.57 21.19
CA GLY A 169 -2.07 5.93 21.31
C GLY A 169 -2.50 6.84 20.15
N PRO A 170 -1.91 8.05 20.04
CA PRO A 170 -2.16 8.94 18.92
C PRO A 170 -1.89 8.22 17.60
N LYS A 171 -2.88 8.21 16.68
CA LYS A 171 -2.75 7.52 15.41
C LYS A 171 -1.62 8.15 14.60
N GLN A 172 -0.52 7.41 14.46
CA GLN A 172 0.62 7.78 13.64
C GLN A 172 0.66 6.91 12.40
N ARG A 173 1.20 7.46 11.31
CA ARG A 173 1.45 6.70 10.08
C ARG A 173 2.36 5.51 10.38
N LEU A 174 1.94 4.32 9.96
CA LEU A 174 2.74 3.12 10.13
C LEU A 174 3.69 2.93 8.93
N PRO A 175 4.87 2.33 9.14
CA PRO A 175 5.72 1.89 8.04
C PRO A 175 4.96 0.95 7.10
N GLY A 176 4.94 1.29 5.80
CA GLY A 176 4.22 0.55 4.76
C GLY A 176 2.80 1.06 4.45
N ASP A 177 2.31 2.08 5.15
CA ASP A 177 1.11 2.82 4.75
C ASP A 177 1.40 3.67 3.50
N ALA A 178 0.47 3.74 2.57
CA ALA A 178 0.53 4.68 1.45
C ALA A 178 -0.43 5.85 1.71
N TRP A 179 0.08 7.08 1.67
CA TRP A 179 -0.74 8.28 1.83
C TRP A 179 -0.45 9.25 0.70
N ILE A 180 -1.50 9.56 -0.07
CA ILE A 180 -1.44 10.51 -1.18
C ILE A 180 -2.34 11.69 -0.84
N VAL A 181 -1.81 12.89 -1.02
CA VAL A 181 -2.54 14.15 -0.88
C VAL A 181 -2.51 14.86 -2.23
N SER A 182 -3.67 15.33 -2.68
CA SER A 182 -3.81 16.11 -3.90
C SER A 182 -4.67 17.34 -3.62
N VAL A 183 -4.39 18.44 -4.30
CA VAL A 183 -5.24 19.61 -4.30
C VAL A 183 -6.04 19.66 -5.59
N LYS A 184 -7.34 19.96 -5.50
CA LYS A 184 -8.22 20.13 -6.65
C LYS A 184 -8.88 21.50 -6.58
N THR A 185 -8.55 22.36 -7.54
CA THR A 185 -9.09 23.72 -7.64
C THR A 185 -9.95 23.82 -8.88
N ARG A 186 -11.17 24.35 -8.76
CA ARG A 186 -11.98 24.68 -9.94
C ARG A 186 -11.42 25.95 -10.56
N LYS A 187 -11.08 25.89 -11.84
CA LYS A 187 -10.59 27.03 -12.59
C LYS A 187 -11.77 27.67 -13.30
N ALA A 188 -11.89 28.99 -13.21
CA ALA A 188 -12.78 29.72 -14.09
C ALA A 188 -12.34 29.47 -15.55
N PRO A 189 -13.28 29.35 -16.50
CA PRO A 189 -12.96 29.24 -17.92
C PRO A 189 -12.08 30.39 -18.40
#